data_AF-A0A975BT84-F1
#
_entry.id   AF-A0A975BT84-F1
#
_cell.length_a   1.000
_cell.length_b   1.000
_cell.length_c   1.000
_cell.angle_alpha   90.00
_cell.angle_beta   90.00
_cell.angle_gamma   90.00
#
_symmetry.space_group_name_H-M   'P 1'
#
loop_
_entity.id
_entity.type
_entity.pdbx_description
1 polymer ?
#
loop_
_entity_poly.entity_id
_entity_poly.type
_entity_poly.pdbx_seq_one_letter_code
_entity_poly.pdbx_strand_id
1 'polypeptide(L)'
;MNQSKYDRLADFLNDPPVRMKTRLVQLKKDGRELSERDDFLWFILLQSFSTMGNSRGRTGLIGTESNYRRIAYDYVKSEVSESERSEHFDRVLRDAKVRMPGKKAKWLVSNLNRIESYGGVTKANTIAFSIRGRTEKIRFMKAFDGIGEKYGRNIWMDIYDKDFYESVAVDERIKKFSKELDVSFTKYDDHEKFYLELAGKINLQGWELDRLMYHFSTEILEAINA
;
A
#
# COMPACT_ATOMS: atom_id res chain seq x y z
N MET A 1 26.75 3.13 -31.06
CA MET A 1 26.91 2.98 -29.59
C MET A 1 25.68 2.26 -29.08
N ASN A 2 25.84 1.13 -28.38
CA ASN A 2 24.70 0.46 -27.76
C ASN A 2 24.13 1.37 -26.67
N GLN A 3 22.83 1.63 -26.75
CA GLN A 3 22.12 2.43 -25.75
C GLN A 3 22.19 1.72 -24.39
N SER A 4 22.45 2.48 -23.31
CA SER A 4 22.47 1.90 -21.97
C SER A 4 21.09 1.35 -21.60
N LYS A 5 21.00 0.36 -20.70
CA LYS A 5 19.70 -0.12 -20.20
C LYS A 5 18.92 0.98 -19.48
N TYR A 6 19.63 1.91 -18.84
CA TYR A 6 19.02 3.08 -18.21
C TYR A 6 18.35 3.99 -19.23
N ASP A 7 18.99 4.25 -20.36
CA ASP A 7 18.41 5.09 -21.42
C ASP A 7 17.24 4.37 -22.11
N ARG A 8 17.33 3.05 -22.34
CA ARG A 8 16.18 2.26 -22.85
C ARG A 8 14.99 2.32 -21.89
N LEU A 9 15.23 2.23 -20.58
CA LEU A 9 14.18 2.37 -19.57
C LEU A 9 13.53 3.75 -19.62
N ALA A 10 14.35 4.79 -19.65
CA ALA A 10 13.89 6.17 -19.72
C ALA A 10 13.05 6.40 -20.98
N ASP A 11 13.54 5.98 -22.15
CA ASP A 11 12.85 6.16 -23.42
C ASP A 11 11.51 5.43 -23.45
N PHE A 12 11.48 4.17 -22.98
CA PHE A 12 10.24 3.38 -22.91
C PHE A 12 9.18 4.01 -22.00
N LEU A 13 9.61 4.57 -20.86
CA LEU A 13 8.71 5.17 -19.87
C LEU A 13 8.40 6.65 -20.12
N ASN A 14 9.13 7.32 -21.01
CA ASN A 14 8.86 8.70 -21.41
C ASN A 14 7.58 8.80 -22.27
N ASP A 15 7.30 7.79 -23.09
CA ASP A 15 6.04 7.66 -23.81
C ASP A 15 5.44 6.25 -23.66
N PRO A 16 4.92 5.91 -22.46
CA PRO A 16 4.48 4.55 -22.19
C PRO A 16 3.22 4.22 -23.01
N PRO A 17 3.00 2.94 -23.37
CA PRO A 17 1.82 2.51 -24.11
C PRO A 17 0.51 3.03 -23.50
N VAL A 18 -0.49 3.33 -24.34
CA VAL A 18 -1.78 3.90 -23.91
C VAL A 18 -2.42 3.12 -22.75
N ARG A 19 -2.34 1.77 -22.77
CA ARG A 19 -2.84 0.91 -21.68
C ARG A 19 -2.23 1.24 -20.31
N MET A 20 -0.94 1.60 -20.28
CA MET A 20 -0.23 1.96 -19.05
C MET A 20 -0.69 3.32 -18.53
N LYS A 21 -0.82 4.31 -19.42
CA LYS A 21 -1.35 5.64 -19.10
C LYS A 21 -2.78 5.55 -18.55
N THR A 22 -3.66 4.80 -19.23
CA THR A 22 -5.03 4.55 -18.77
C THR A 22 -5.04 3.88 -17.40
N ARG A 23 -4.16 2.90 -17.17
CA ARG A 23 -4.06 2.23 -15.87
C ARG A 23 -3.61 3.19 -14.76
N LEU A 24 -2.67 4.10 -15.02
CA LEU A 24 -2.26 5.12 -14.04
C LEU A 24 -3.42 6.04 -13.66
N VAL A 25 -4.18 6.53 -14.64
CA VAL A 25 -5.36 7.36 -14.39
C VAL A 25 -6.35 6.63 -13.50
N GLN A 26 -6.61 5.35 -13.79
CA GLN A 26 -7.49 4.52 -12.96
C GLN A 26 -6.95 4.35 -11.55
N LEU A 27 -5.67 4.04 -11.37
CA LEU A 27 -5.08 3.86 -10.03
C LEU A 27 -5.15 5.13 -9.18
N LYS A 28 -4.94 6.32 -9.79
CA LYS A 28 -5.10 7.60 -9.09
C LYS A 28 -6.55 7.84 -8.67
N LYS A 29 -7.51 7.44 -9.52
CA LYS A 29 -8.94 7.52 -9.21
C LYS A 29 -9.30 6.56 -8.07
N ASP A 30 -8.93 5.29 -8.19
CA ASP A 30 -9.15 4.25 -7.17
C ASP A 30 -8.59 4.67 -5.81
N GLY A 31 -7.37 5.24 -5.79
CA GLY A 31 -6.73 5.71 -4.56
C GLY A 31 -7.50 6.86 -3.90
N ARG A 32 -7.99 7.81 -4.69
CA ARG A 32 -8.81 8.92 -4.18
C ARG A 32 -10.15 8.44 -3.64
N GLU A 33 -10.86 7.58 -4.37
CA GLU A 33 -12.11 6.97 -3.89
C GLU A 33 -11.89 6.18 -2.60
N LEU A 34 -10.75 5.49 -2.48
CA LEU A 34 -10.38 4.80 -1.24
C LEU A 34 -10.17 5.76 -0.06
N SER A 35 -9.60 6.95 -0.30
CA SER A 35 -9.45 7.97 0.77
C SER A 35 -10.76 8.59 1.25
N GLU A 36 -11.84 8.49 0.46
CA GLU A 36 -13.15 9.07 0.77
C GLU A 36 -13.99 8.18 1.71
N ARG A 37 -13.49 7.00 2.08
CA ARG A 37 -14.20 6.09 2.98
C ARG A 37 -14.32 6.65 4.40
N ASP A 38 -15.54 6.65 4.93
CA ASP A 38 -15.81 7.03 6.32
C ASP A 38 -15.12 6.12 7.34
N ASP A 39 -14.84 4.87 6.97
CA ASP A 39 -14.13 3.87 7.78
C ASP A 39 -12.66 3.65 7.35
N PHE A 40 -12.08 4.60 6.59
CA PHE A 40 -10.76 4.45 5.94
C PHE A 40 -9.69 3.74 6.79
N LEU A 41 -9.39 4.22 8.00
CA LEU A 41 -8.35 3.62 8.83
C LEU A 41 -8.64 2.16 9.19
N TRP A 42 -9.90 1.84 9.51
CA TRP A 42 -10.26 0.46 9.80
C TRP A 42 -10.13 -0.41 8.54
N PHE A 43 -10.69 0.06 7.43
CA PHE A 43 -10.63 -0.64 6.15
C PHE A 43 -9.19 -0.90 5.71
N ILE A 44 -8.30 0.09 5.79
CA ILE A 44 -6.92 -0.04 5.30
C ILE A 44 -6.06 -0.96 6.17
N LEU A 45 -6.35 -1.05 7.48
CA LEU A 45 -5.74 -2.05 8.36
C LEU A 45 -6.17 -3.46 7.96
N LEU A 46 -7.47 -3.68 7.73
CA LEU A 46 -7.98 -4.96 7.23
C LEU A 46 -7.36 -5.33 5.88
N GLN A 47 -7.31 -4.38 4.94
CA GLN A 47 -6.68 -4.59 3.64
C GLN A 47 -5.20 -4.97 3.78
N SER A 48 -4.44 -4.22 4.58
CA SER A 48 -3.02 -4.49 4.84
C SER A 48 -2.81 -5.88 5.43
N PHE A 49 -3.60 -6.25 6.44
CA PHE A 49 -3.50 -7.56 7.07
C PHE A 49 -3.95 -8.69 6.15
N SER A 50 -4.94 -8.46 5.30
CA SER A 50 -5.42 -9.47 4.35
C SER A 50 -4.38 -9.83 3.28
N THR A 51 -3.51 -8.88 2.92
CA THR A 51 -2.44 -9.06 1.91
C THR A 51 -1.09 -9.45 2.52
N MET A 52 -0.92 -9.27 3.84
CA MET A 52 0.34 -9.55 4.53
C MET A 52 0.66 -11.05 4.52
N GLY A 53 1.60 -11.41 3.65
CA GLY A 53 2.14 -12.75 3.47
C GLY A 53 1.58 -13.50 2.26
N ASN A 54 0.39 -13.16 1.76
CA ASN A 54 -0.15 -13.60 0.47
C ASN A 54 -1.34 -12.72 0.04
N SER A 55 -1.63 -12.64 -1.26
CA SER A 55 -2.77 -11.88 -1.79
C SER A 55 -4.12 -12.58 -1.65
N ARG A 56 -4.14 -13.91 -1.45
CA ARG A 56 -5.38 -14.72 -1.34
C ARG A 56 -6.27 -14.28 -0.18
N GLY A 57 -5.68 -13.86 0.94
CA GLY A 57 -6.44 -13.36 2.09
C GLY A 57 -7.28 -12.12 1.78
N ARG A 58 -6.85 -11.27 0.82
CA ARG A 58 -7.63 -10.10 0.39
C ARG A 58 -8.93 -10.50 -0.28
N THR A 59 -8.87 -11.47 -1.19
CA THR A 59 -10.08 -11.99 -1.86
C THR A 59 -11.05 -12.60 -0.85
N GLY A 60 -10.55 -13.37 0.11
CA GLY A 60 -11.38 -14.01 1.12
C GLY A 60 -11.94 -13.06 2.19
N LEU A 61 -11.23 -11.98 2.53
CA LEU A 61 -11.67 -11.04 3.58
C LEU A 61 -12.46 -9.87 2.99
N ILE A 62 -11.83 -9.07 2.13
CA ILE A 62 -12.41 -7.85 1.58
C ILE A 62 -13.28 -8.16 0.35
N GLY A 63 -12.85 -9.10 -0.49
CA GLY A 63 -13.59 -9.48 -1.69
C GLY A 63 -14.82 -10.37 -1.44
N THR A 64 -15.00 -10.86 -0.20
CA THR A 64 -16.13 -11.72 0.18
C THR A 64 -17.03 -10.95 1.14
N GLU A 65 -18.14 -10.43 0.63
CA GLU A 65 -19.05 -9.53 1.35
C GLU A 65 -19.49 -10.07 2.71
N SER A 66 -19.81 -11.37 2.81
CA SER A 66 -20.23 -12.00 4.06
C SER A 66 -19.13 -11.99 5.13
N ASN A 67 -17.87 -12.15 4.74
CA ASN A 67 -16.74 -12.06 5.67
C ASN A 67 -16.43 -10.61 6.02
N TYR A 68 -16.46 -9.70 5.04
CA TYR A 68 -16.17 -8.30 5.28
C TYR A 68 -17.19 -7.67 6.26
N ARG A 69 -18.49 -7.93 6.08
CA ARG A 69 -19.54 -7.43 7.00
C ARG A 69 -19.31 -7.83 8.45
N ARG A 70 -18.92 -9.08 8.69
CA ARG A 70 -18.64 -9.60 10.04
C ARG A 70 -17.47 -8.91 10.73
N ILE A 71 -16.59 -8.24 9.98
CA ILE A 71 -15.42 -7.55 10.52
C ILE A 71 -15.46 -6.04 10.28
N ALA A 72 -16.54 -5.51 9.71
CA ALA A 72 -16.74 -4.08 9.55
C ALA A 72 -16.75 -3.40 10.93
N TYR A 73 -16.27 -2.15 10.98
CA TYR A 73 -16.07 -1.43 12.23
C TYR A 73 -17.35 -1.35 13.06
N ASP A 74 -18.45 -0.90 12.44
CA ASP A 74 -19.74 -0.75 13.12
C ASP A 74 -20.29 -2.08 13.61
N TYR A 75 -20.22 -3.13 12.78
CA TYR A 75 -20.66 -4.48 13.17
C TYR A 75 -19.91 -4.99 14.40
N VAL A 76 -18.58 -4.87 14.41
CA VAL A 76 -17.78 -5.34 15.55
C VAL A 76 -18.07 -4.52 16.81
N LYS A 77 -18.35 -3.23 16.64
CA LYS A 77 -18.70 -2.34 17.74
C LYS A 77 -20.08 -2.61 18.33
N SER A 78 -21.07 -2.93 17.51
CA SER A 78 -22.46 -3.15 17.94
C SER A 78 -22.76 -4.60 18.32
N GLU A 79 -22.25 -5.56 17.56
CA GLU A 79 -22.67 -6.96 17.64
C GLU A 79 -21.68 -7.86 18.39
N VAL A 80 -20.44 -7.40 18.63
CA VAL A 80 -19.39 -8.25 19.22
C VAL A 80 -18.93 -7.68 20.56
N SER A 81 -19.18 -8.42 21.64
CA SER A 81 -18.75 -8.03 22.97
C SER A 81 -17.23 -7.96 23.07
N GLU A 82 -16.71 -7.09 23.94
CA GLU A 82 -15.26 -6.82 24.00
C GLU A 82 -14.43 -8.06 24.31
N SER A 83 -14.94 -8.93 25.19
CA SER A 83 -14.32 -10.20 25.56
C SER A 83 -14.23 -11.20 24.40
N GLU A 84 -15.12 -11.11 23.41
CA GLU A 84 -15.22 -12.05 22.30
C GLU A 84 -14.48 -11.58 21.04
N ARG A 85 -14.11 -10.29 20.95
CA ARG A 85 -13.53 -9.68 19.73
C ARG A 85 -12.31 -10.44 19.21
N SER A 86 -11.41 -10.88 20.10
CA SER A 86 -10.20 -11.61 19.66
C SER A 86 -10.55 -12.93 18.98
N GLU A 87 -11.47 -13.71 19.56
CA GLU A 87 -11.87 -14.99 18.97
C GLU A 87 -12.69 -14.78 17.70
N HIS A 88 -13.57 -13.78 17.70
CA HIS A 88 -14.35 -13.41 16.52
C HIS A 88 -13.46 -13.03 15.34
N PHE A 89 -12.46 -12.17 15.54
CA PHE A 89 -11.49 -11.83 14.51
C PHE A 89 -10.69 -13.05 14.04
N ASP A 90 -10.21 -13.90 14.94
CA ASP A 90 -9.46 -15.11 14.55
C ASP A 90 -10.31 -16.02 13.64
N ARG A 91 -11.59 -16.23 13.99
CA ARG A 91 -12.53 -17.02 13.16
C ARG A 91 -12.73 -16.40 11.79
N VAL A 92 -13.10 -15.12 11.70
CA VAL A 92 -13.34 -14.46 10.40
C VAL A 92 -12.08 -14.47 9.52
N LEU A 93 -10.90 -14.24 10.12
CA LEU A 93 -9.63 -14.29 9.39
C LEU A 93 -9.30 -15.69 8.88
N ARG A 94 -9.65 -16.76 9.62
CA ARG A 94 -9.51 -18.15 9.16
C ARG A 94 -10.47 -18.47 8.02
N ASP A 95 -11.73 -18.09 8.15
CA ASP A 95 -12.75 -18.27 7.10
C ASP A 95 -12.31 -17.59 5.79
N ALA A 96 -11.73 -16.39 5.92
CA ALA A 96 -11.15 -15.63 4.83
C ALA A 96 -9.77 -16.14 4.33
N LYS A 97 -9.23 -17.20 4.93
CA LYS A 97 -7.91 -17.79 4.61
C LYS A 97 -6.76 -16.78 4.74
N VAL A 98 -6.88 -15.81 5.66
CA VAL A 98 -5.82 -14.85 5.97
C VAL A 98 -4.72 -15.55 6.76
N ARG A 99 -3.47 -15.35 6.34
CA ARG A 99 -2.29 -15.93 7.01
C ARG A 99 -2.09 -15.33 8.41
N MET A 100 -1.67 -16.15 9.37
CA MET A 100 -1.43 -15.75 10.78
C MET A 100 -2.69 -15.16 11.47
N PRO A 101 -3.85 -15.83 11.37
CA PRO A 101 -5.12 -15.27 11.85
C PRO A 101 -5.05 -14.91 13.34
N GLY A 102 -4.55 -15.80 14.20
CA GLY A 102 -4.51 -15.54 15.65
C GLY A 102 -3.60 -14.39 16.06
N LYS A 103 -2.49 -14.16 15.33
CA LYS A 103 -1.61 -13.01 15.57
C LYS A 103 -2.29 -11.71 15.15
N LYS A 104 -2.89 -11.71 13.94
CA LYS A 104 -3.58 -10.53 13.38
C LYS A 104 -4.87 -10.20 14.13
N ALA A 105 -5.56 -11.20 14.67
CA ALA A 105 -6.73 -10.99 15.53
C ALA A 105 -6.37 -10.16 16.77
N LYS A 106 -5.26 -10.48 17.45
CA LYS A 106 -4.74 -9.70 18.59
C LYS A 106 -4.39 -8.27 18.18
N TRP A 107 -3.73 -8.09 17.04
CA TRP A 107 -3.44 -6.76 16.50
C TRP A 107 -4.71 -5.97 16.17
N LEU A 108 -5.73 -6.61 15.60
CA LEU A 108 -7.01 -5.95 15.30
C LEU A 108 -7.75 -5.50 16.57
N VAL A 109 -7.71 -6.28 17.65
CA VAL A 109 -8.26 -5.84 18.95
C VAL A 109 -7.52 -4.59 19.45
N SER A 110 -6.19 -4.62 19.47
CA SER A 110 -5.35 -3.50 19.89
C SER A 110 -5.59 -2.25 19.04
N ASN A 111 -5.66 -2.43 17.71
CA ASN A 111 -5.90 -1.34 16.77
C ASN A 111 -7.31 -0.78 16.84
N LEU A 112 -8.32 -1.63 17.08
CA LEU A 112 -9.68 -1.16 17.36
C LEU A 112 -9.68 -0.28 18.61
N ASN A 113 -9.08 -0.73 19.71
CA ASN A 113 -9.00 0.06 20.95
C ASN A 113 -8.25 1.39 20.75
N ARG A 114 -7.21 1.41 19.90
CA ARG A 114 -6.53 2.67 19.51
C ARG A 114 -7.44 3.59 18.71
N ILE A 115 -8.23 3.07 17.77
CA ILE A 115 -9.22 3.87 17.04
C ILE A 115 -10.25 4.44 18.01
N GLU A 116 -10.72 3.64 18.96
CA GLU A 116 -11.64 4.09 20.01
C GLU A 116 -11.05 5.18 20.88
N SER A 117 -9.75 5.13 21.21
CA SER A 117 -9.12 6.16 22.04
C SER A 117 -8.99 7.51 21.33
N TYR A 118 -9.06 7.55 20.00
CA TYR A 118 -9.23 8.79 19.23
C TYR A 118 -10.68 9.30 19.21
N GLY A 119 -11.62 8.55 19.82
CA GLY A 119 -13.04 8.83 19.85
C GLY A 119 -13.80 8.26 18.64
N GLY A 120 -13.31 7.15 18.08
CA GLY A 120 -13.95 6.38 17.01
C GLY A 120 -13.35 6.60 15.63
N VAL A 121 -13.76 5.78 14.66
CA VAL A 121 -13.13 5.72 13.31
C VAL A 121 -13.16 7.05 12.57
N THR A 122 -14.24 7.82 12.67
CA THR A 122 -14.37 9.13 12.01
C THR A 122 -13.34 10.15 12.54
N LYS A 123 -13.16 10.22 13.86
CA LYS A 123 -12.16 11.12 14.48
C LYS A 123 -10.75 10.65 14.19
N ALA A 124 -10.51 9.34 14.24
CA ALA A 124 -9.22 8.76 13.88
C ALA A 124 -8.84 9.10 12.42
N ASN A 125 -9.78 9.00 11.47
CA ASN A 125 -9.57 9.39 10.08
C ASN A 125 -9.25 10.89 9.96
N THR A 126 -9.99 11.74 10.66
CA THR A 126 -9.75 13.20 10.65
C THR A 126 -8.33 13.51 11.13
N ILE A 127 -7.88 12.86 12.21
CA ILE A 127 -6.49 12.98 12.70
C ILE A 127 -5.52 12.51 11.61
N ALA A 128 -5.70 11.31 11.06
CA ALA A 128 -4.80 10.73 10.07
C ALA A 128 -4.62 11.64 8.83
N PHE A 129 -5.71 12.23 8.34
CA PHE A 129 -5.67 13.13 7.17
C PHE A 129 -5.19 14.55 7.48
N SER A 130 -5.24 14.98 8.76
CA SER A 130 -4.67 16.27 9.20
C SER A 130 -3.14 16.28 9.23
N ILE A 131 -2.51 15.11 9.38
CA ILE A 131 -1.05 14.97 9.45
C ILE A 131 -0.44 15.33 8.10
N ARG A 132 0.65 16.11 8.15
CA ARG A 132 1.42 16.54 6.98
C ARG A 132 2.81 15.91 6.98
N GLY A 133 3.28 15.59 5.79
CA GLY A 133 4.62 15.08 5.54
C GLY A 133 4.74 13.56 5.68
N ARG A 134 5.59 12.96 4.85
CA ARG A 134 5.83 11.51 4.78
C ARG A 134 6.20 10.91 6.13
N THR A 135 7.17 11.52 6.82
CA THR A 135 7.72 11.00 8.08
C THR A 135 6.65 10.88 9.17
N GLU A 136 5.84 11.92 9.37
CA GLU A 136 4.82 11.90 10.41
C GLU A 136 3.63 11.01 10.04
N LYS A 137 3.24 10.97 8.75
CA LYS A 137 2.23 10.04 8.23
C LYS A 137 2.67 8.57 8.43
N ILE A 138 3.93 8.24 8.14
CA ILE A 138 4.47 6.90 8.39
C ILE A 138 4.51 6.61 9.90
N ARG A 139 4.99 7.56 10.71
CA ARG A 139 5.05 7.41 12.17
C ARG A 139 3.67 7.13 12.77
N PHE A 140 2.65 7.85 12.31
CA PHE A 140 1.27 7.63 12.72
C PHE A 140 0.81 6.21 12.41
N MET A 141 1.01 5.74 11.17
CA MET A 141 0.62 4.39 10.79
C MET A 141 1.39 3.31 11.56
N LYS A 142 2.67 3.54 11.89
CA LYS A 142 3.47 2.61 12.70
C LYS A 142 3.03 2.48 14.16
N ALA A 143 2.17 3.38 14.64
CA ALA A 143 1.58 3.24 15.96
C ALA A 143 0.53 2.11 16.02
N PHE A 144 0.02 1.66 14.88
CA PHE A 144 -0.88 0.51 14.78
C PHE A 144 -0.09 -0.80 14.75
N ASP A 145 -0.51 -1.76 15.57
CA ASP A 145 0.13 -3.05 15.70
C ASP A 145 0.14 -3.79 14.36
N GLY A 146 1.29 -4.37 14.01
CA GLY A 146 1.48 -5.09 12.74
C GLY A 146 1.83 -4.19 11.55
N ILE A 147 1.82 -2.86 11.70
CA ILE A 147 2.23 -1.92 10.64
C ILE A 147 3.69 -1.49 10.85
N GLY A 148 4.59 -2.05 10.04
CA GLY A 148 5.98 -1.61 9.97
C GLY A 148 6.21 -0.52 8.93
N GLU A 149 7.47 -0.08 8.79
CA GLU A 149 7.91 0.98 7.86
C GLU A 149 7.33 0.85 6.44
N LYS A 150 7.44 -0.36 5.87
CA LYS A 150 6.94 -0.66 4.53
C LYS A 150 5.43 -0.39 4.39
N TYR A 151 4.62 -0.95 5.28
CA TYR A 151 3.17 -0.79 5.21
C TYR A 151 2.76 0.64 5.58
N GLY A 152 3.45 1.25 6.54
CA GLY A 152 3.25 2.65 6.90
C GLY A 152 3.42 3.60 5.71
N ARG A 153 4.37 3.32 4.80
CA ARG A 153 4.50 4.05 3.53
C ARG A 153 3.45 3.65 2.50
N ASN A 154 3.30 2.34 2.24
CA ASN A 154 2.46 1.84 1.15
C ASN A 154 1.00 2.27 1.30
N ILE A 155 0.48 2.37 2.52
CA ILE A 155 -0.90 2.81 2.79
C ILE A 155 -1.18 4.19 2.18
N TRP A 156 -0.29 5.16 2.40
CA TRP A 156 -0.47 6.51 1.85
C TRP A 156 -0.25 6.55 0.34
N MET A 157 0.65 5.71 -0.18
CA MET A 157 0.80 5.54 -1.62
C MET A 157 -0.46 4.90 -2.23
N ASP A 158 -1.13 3.97 -1.56
CA ASP A 158 -2.30 3.25 -2.11
C ASP A 158 -3.50 4.18 -2.27
N ILE A 159 -3.58 5.25 -1.48
CA ILE A 159 -4.61 6.28 -1.63
C ILE A 159 -4.19 7.49 -2.46
N TYR A 160 -3.02 7.43 -3.11
CA TYR A 160 -2.47 8.55 -3.88
C TYR A 160 -2.44 9.86 -3.05
N ASP A 161 -1.92 9.76 -1.81
CA ASP A 161 -1.73 10.92 -0.94
C ASP A 161 -0.66 11.86 -1.51
N LYS A 162 -0.93 13.17 -1.50
CA LYS A 162 -0.05 14.19 -2.08
C LYS A 162 1.35 14.24 -1.47
N ASP A 163 1.49 13.87 -0.19
CA ASP A 163 2.79 13.87 0.47
C ASP A 163 3.67 12.71 -0.05
N PHE A 164 3.09 11.77 -0.80
CA PHE A 164 3.75 10.60 -1.38
C PHE A 164 3.77 10.60 -2.92
N TYR A 165 3.46 11.72 -3.58
CA TYR A 165 3.61 11.84 -5.04
C TYR A 165 5.05 11.59 -5.47
N GLU A 166 6.02 12.14 -4.74
CA GLU A 166 7.44 11.87 -4.96
C GLU A 166 7.94 10.78 -4.01
N SER A 167 7.43 9.56 -4.21
CA SER A 167 7.84 8.38 -3.46
C SER A 167 7.93 7.14 -4.34
N VAL A 168 8.99 6.35 -4.15
CA VAL A 168 9.15 5.03 -4.76
C VAL A 168 9.36 4.00 -3.65
N ALA A 169 8.57 2.94 -3.65
CA ALA A 169 8.68 1.90 -2.64
C ALA A 169 9.78 0.92 -3.04
N VAL A 170 10.98 1.06 -2.44
CA VAL A 170 12.09 0.15 -2.69
C VAL A 170 11.82 -1.21 -2.04
N ASP A 171 11.17 -2.08 -2.81
CA ASP A 171 10.88 -3.47 -2.48
C ASP A 171 11.67 -4.42 -3.40
N GLU A 172 11.44 -5.73 -3.26
CA GLU A 172 12.16 -6.74 -4.05
C GLU A 172 11.99 -6.57 -5.56
N ARG A 173 10.87 -6.00 -6.02
CA ARG A 173 10.67 -5.69 -7.44
C ARG A 173 11.57 -4.52 -7.86
N ILE A 174 11.63 -3.43 -7.10
CA ILE A 174 12.54 -2.31 -7.42
C ILE A 174 14.01 -2.79 -7.39
N LYS A 175 14.38 -3.62 -6.41
CA LYS A 175 15.72 -4.25 -6.37
C LYS A 175 16.00 -5.11 -7.60
N LYS A 176 15.01 -5.84 -8.12
CA LYS A 176 15.14 -6.59 -9.37
C LYS A 176 15.49 -5.66 -10.54
N PHE A 177 14.78 -4.53 -10.68
CA PHE A 177 15.12 -3.54 -11.71
C PHE A 177 16.53 -2.97 -11.54
N SER A 178 16.96 -2.68 -10.31
CA SER A 178 18.32 -2.16 -10.07
C SER A 178 19.39 -3.15 -10.49
N LYS A 179 19.18 -4.45 -10.18
CA LYS A 179 20.05 -5.53 -10.65
C LYS A 179 20.11 -5.59 -12.18
N GLU A 180 18.96 -5.48 -12.85
CA GLU A 180 18.89 -5.53 -14.32
C GLU A 180 19.58 -4.34 -14.98
N LEU A 181 19.56 -3.17 -14.33
CA LEU A 181 20.26 -1.96 -14.72
C LEU A 181 21.74 -1.94 -14.32
N ASP A 182 22.23 -3.00 -13.65
CA ASP A 182 23.60 -3.13 -13.14
C ASP A 182 24.00 -2.00 -12.17
N VAL A 183 23.06 -1.56 -11.34
CA VAL A 183 23.26 -0.56 -10.28
C VAL A 183 22.98 -1.16 -8.89
N SER A 184 23.70 -0.68 -7.89
CA SER A 184 23.54 -1.13 -6.50
C SER A 184 23.62 0.03 -5.52
N PHE A 185 22.93 -0.10 -4.39
CA PHE A 185 22.80 0.95 -3.39
C PHE A 185 22.95 0.35 -1.99
N THR A 186 23.62 1.07 -1.09
CA THR A 186 23.81 0.65 0.30
C THR A 186 22.73 1.20 1.24
N LYS A 187 22.17 2.37 0.90
CA LYS A 187 21.12 3.03 1.69
C LYS A 187 19.81 3.06 0.92
N TYR A 188 18.71 2.97 1.66
CA TYR A 188 17.36 3.08 1.12
C TYR A 188 17.15 4.41 0.38
N ASP A 189 17.60 5.52 0.97
CA ASP A 189 17.36 6.86 0.43
C ASP A 189 18.10 7.08 -0.89
N ASP A 190 19.33 6.58 -1.01
CA ASP A 190 20.09 6.64 -2.26
C ASP A 190 19.42 5.82 -3.36
N HIS A 191 18.85 4.67 -3.00
CA HIS A 191 18.11 3.80 -3.90
C HIS A 191 16.80 4.46 -4.36
N GLU A 192 16.00 5.02 -3.45
CA GLU A 192 14.78 5.76 -3.80
C GLU A 192 15.12 6.97 -4.67
N LYS A 193 16.14 7.74 -4.30
CA LYS A 193 16.59 8.93 -5.03
C LYS A 193 16.94 8.64 -6.48
N PHE A 194 17.64 7.55 -6.77
CA PHE A 194 17.96 7.15 -8.14
C PHE A 194 16.70 7.01 -9.01
N TYR A 195 15.64 6.41 -8.49
CA TYR A 195 14.38 6.26 -9.22
C TYR A 195 13.59 7.57 -9.30
N LEU A 196 13.65 8.42 -8.28
CA LEU A 196 13.05 9.76 -8.36
C LEU A 196 13.75 10.63 -9.42
N GLU A 197 15.07 10.54 -9.56
CA GLU A 197 15.82 11.22 -10.61
C GLU A 197 15.41 10.71 -12.00
N LEU A 198 15.24 9.38 -12.15
CA LEU A 198 14.69 8.81 -13.38
C LEU A 198 13.27 9.35 -13.67
N ALA A 199 12.38 9.35 -12.68
CA ALA A 199 11.01 9.86 -12.83
C ALA A 199 11.01 11.33 -13.29
N GLY A 200 11.86 12.16 -12.67
CA GLY A 200 12.03 13.56 -13.06
C GLY A 200 12.54 13.75 -14.49
N LYS A 201 13.49 12.90 -14.94
CA LYS A 201 14.02 12.94 -16.32
C LYS A 201 12.93 12.70 -17.38
N ILE A 202 11.92 11.90 -17.06
CA ILE A 202 10.83 11.50 -17.96
C ILE A 202 9.49 12.16 -17.61
N ASN A 203 9.52 13.23 -16.81
CA ASN A 203 8.35 14.01 -16.41
C ASN A 203 7.21 13.16 -15.78
N LEU A 204 7.58 12.18 -14.96
CA LEU A 204 6.67 11.41 -14.13
C LEU A 204 6.87 11.76 -12.65
N GLN A 205 5.82 11.62 -11.86
CA GLN A 205 5.94 11.58 -10.40
C GLN A 205 6.60 10.27 -9.97
N GLY A 206 7.34 10.28 -8.84
CA GLY A 206 7.88 9.05 -8.26
C GLY A 206 6.84 7.95 -8.07
N TRP A 207 5.63 8.32 -7.63
CA TRP A 207 4.50 7.40 -7.47
C TRP A 207 4.09 6.75 -8.79
N GLU A 208 4.04 7.51 -9.88
CA GLU A 208 3.65 6.98 -11.19
C GLU A 208 4.66 5.97 -11.70
N LEU A 209 5.95 6.29 -11.55
CA LEU A 209 7.04 5.37 -11.86
C LEU A 209 6.90 4.07 -11.05
N ASP A 210 6.68 4.16 -9.74
CA ASP A 210 6.48 2.98 -8.89
C ASP A 210 5.31 2.12 -9.39
N ARG A 211 4.15 2.73 -9.69
CA ARG A 211 2.97 1.99 -10.14
C ARG A 211 3.14 1.37 -11.52
N LEU A 212 3.83 2.05 -12.45
CA LEU A 212 4.18 1.47 -13.74
C LEU A 212 5.07 0.24 -13.57
N MET A 213 6.14 0.39 -12.79
CA MET A 213 7.08 -0.70 -12.51
C MET A 213 6.41 -1.85 -11.73
N TYR A 214 5.39 -1.58 -10.91
CA TYR A 214 4.58 -2.60 -10.24
C TYR A 214 3.76 -3.43 -11.23
N HIS A 215 2.93 -2.73 -12.02
CA HIS A 215 1.87 -3.37 -12.80
C HIS A 215 2.35 -3.90 -14.15
N PHE A 216 3.45 -3.37 -14.68
CA PHE A 216 3.98 -3.70 -16.01
C PHE A 216 5.42 -4.20 -15.94
N SER A 217 5.80 -4.83 -14.82
CA SER A 217 7.19 -5.22 -14.58
C SER A 217 7.80 -6.06 -15.70
N THR A 218 7.04 -7.02 -16.23
CA THR A 218 7.51 -7.93 -17.28
C THR A 218 7.75 -7.17 -18.59
N GLU A 219 6.77 -6.39 -19.03
CA GLU A 219 6.86 -5.62 -20.29
C GLU A 219 8.03 -4.61 -20.25
N ILE A 220 8.22 -3.94 -19.11
CA ILE A 220 9.34 -3.00 -18.94
C ILE A 220 10.67 -3.76 -18.96
N LEU A 221 10.77 -4.91 -18.28
CA LEU A 221 11.99 -5.72 -18.26
C LEU A 221 12.35 -6.28 -19.64
N GLU A 222 11.36 -6.62 -20.46
CA GLU A 222 11.57 -7.03 -21.85
C GLU A 222 12.10 -5.85 -22.67
N ALA A 223 11.49 -4.67 -22.54
CA ALA A 223 11.90 -3.47 -23.28
C ALA A 223 13.35 -3.02 -22.99
N ILE A 224 13.81 -3.12 -21.73
CA ILE A 224 15.19 -2.74 -21.39
C ILE A 224 16.24 -3.77 -21.79
N ASN A 225 15.83 -5.00 -22.10
CA ASN A 225 16.72 -6.10 -22.46
C ASN A 225 16.76 -6.38 -23.97
N ALA A 226 15.81 -5.85 -24.74
CA ALA A 226 15.77 -5.87 -26.20
C ALA A 226 16.87 -4.99 -26.82
#